data_AF-J9VXS5-F1
#
_entry.id   AF-J9VXS5-F1
#
_cell.length_a   1.000
_cell.length_b   1.000
_cell.length_c   1.000
_cell.angle_alpha   90.00
_cell.angle_beta   90.00
_cell.angle_gamma   90.00
#
_symmetry.space_group_name_H-M   'P 1'
#
loop_
_entity.id
_entity.type
_entity.pdbx_description
1 polymer ?
#
loop_
_entity_poly.entity_id
_entity_poly.type
_entity_poly.pdbx_seq_one_letter_code
_entity_poly.pdbx_strand_id
1 'polypeptide(L)'
;MSAPQAGPSQPISVAPQQQSQQSQQSQAPQAQQDLKRRAEVDADAARRLKHPRPPLPPPHVLSALVSNSPAFNELMKIEQKLDWTLMRKKAEVNDALGRPTRVKRVLRVFISNTAHDQDWQKALDASAGSAVGGDYSTGPRENPGQDAIIADGGVMKKNEPDLNTGKGIAGWILKVEGRLLDSGNVRLDKTKRKFTTFLKSAIIEFDNRDAPTFPEGNIVEWHATSHQGPPLDGFEILRRGDANIPCRISLHIAHYPERYKVLEPLAGLVGLRESTRSEVMSALWKLVKTTGAQDKEDGTIIKAVGGLQKLLPQGQETVPFHELPEIATRYLAHPDPVVIPYTIDVSKDYTFHNKCFDIPIEIEDPLKSKMASMIGSFEGPEGQEIVKLEDKVAELAFFAKELKQKKDFLESFAANPQAFINNWLAAQARDLDQMLGYQIGQAVVNGGSVREEDLRRSDLFTMPWVDEAITVHESARMEHERRAQAASHGNMR
;
A
#
# COMPACT_ATOMS: atom_id res chain seq x y z
N MET A 1 66.43 45.72 -6.81
CA MET A 1 66.64 46.54 -8.01
C MET A 1 65.72 46.02 -9.11
N SER A 2 64.98 46.96 -9.71
CA SER A 2 64.31 46.89 -11.01
C SER A 2 62.99 46.14 -11.13
N ALA A 3 61.95 46.96 -11.33
CA ALA A 3 60.57 46.66 -11.69
C ALA A 3 60.42 46.08 -13.11
N PRO A 4 59.18 45.86 -13.56
CA PRO A 4 58.70 46.80 -14.57
C PRO A 4 57.32 47.41 -14.31
N GLN A 5 57.15 48.54 -14.98
CA GLN A 5 56.15 49.59 -14.87
C GLN A 5 55.07 49.46 -15.97
N ALA A 6 53.93 50.09 -15.74
CA ALA A 6 52.70 50.10 -16.54
C ALA A 6 52.76 50.82 -17.90
N GLY A 7 51.78 50.52 -18.77
CA GLY A 7 51.34 51.28 -19.94
C GLY A 7 49.98 50.75 -20.49
N PRO A 8 49.14 51.54 -21.19
CA PRO A 8 47.76 51.82 -20.72
C PRO A 8 46.58 51.61 -21.72
N SER A 9 45.35 51.84 -21.22
CA SER A 9 44.11 52.34 -21.89
C SER A 9 43.20 51.33 -22.61
N GLN A 10 41.97 51.00 -22.16
CA GLN A 10 40.67 51.75 -22.14
C GLN A 10 39.58 50.80 -22.75
N PRO A 11 38.25 51.01 -22.57
CA PRO A 11 37.38 50.14 -21.78
C PRO A 11 36.29 49.41 -22.59
N ILE A 12 35.67 48.37 -22.03
CA ILE A 12 34.36 47.88 -22.51
C ILE A 12 33.37 47.77 -21.35
N SER A 13 32.19 48.32 -21.63
CA SER A 13 31.02 48.51 -20.79
C SER A 13 30.56 47.29 -19.99
N VAL A 14 30.22 47.61 -18.75
CA VAL A 14 29.28 46.93 -17.85
C VAL A 14 27.90 46.77 -18.50
N ALA A 15 27.37 45.54 -18.46
CA ALA A 15 25.95 45.24 -18.49
C ALA A 15 25.62 44.39 -17.24
N PRO A 16 24.59 44.73 -16.45
CA PRO A 16 24.31 44.01 -15.20
C PRO A 16 23.51 42.74 -15.46
N GLN A 17 24.07 41.58 -15.10
CA GLN A 17 23.31 40.34 -14.94
C GLN A 17 22.66 40.32 -13.56
N GLN A 18 21.34 40.38 -13.54
CA GLN A 18 20.51 40.12 -12.37
C GLN A 18 20.60 38.64 -11.97
N GLN A 19 20.92 38.42 -10.69
CA GLN A 19 20.73 37.15 -9.99
C GLN A 19 19.25 36.75 -9.98
N SER A 20 18.97 35.51 -10.37
CA SER A 20 17.75 34.80 -10.00
C SER A 20 18.15 33.55 -9.20
N GLN A 21 18.19 33.70 -7.88
CA GLN A 21 18.08 32.59 -6.93
C GLN A 21 16.69 32.68 -6.30
N GLN A 22 15.80 31.73 -6.61
CA GLN A 22 15.06 30.94 -5.61
C GLN A 22 13.92 30.10 -6.22
N SER A 23 13.67 28.98 -5.53
CA SER A 23 12.47 28.11 -5.56
C SER A 23 12.46 26.89 -6.49
N GLN A 24 13.23 25.86 -6.12
CA GLN A 24 12.83 24.46 -6.34
C GLN A 24 13.04 23.65 -5.05
N GLN A 25 11.98 23.52 -4.26
CA GLN A 25 11.89 22.49 -3.22
C GLN A 25 10.41 22.24 -2.91
N SER A 26 9.81 21.23 -3.56
CA SER A 26 8.67 20.44 -3.06
C SER A 26 8.06 19.49 -4.12
N GLN A 27 8.85 18.58 -4.70
CA GLN A 27 8.32 17.39 -5.39
C GLN A 27 9.24 16.18 -5.16
N ALA A 28 9.51 15.83 -3.91
CA ALA A 28 10.36 14.68 -3.57
C ALA A 28 9.61 13.40 -3.13
N PRO A 29 8.41 13.43 -2.48
CA PRO A 29 7.89 12.20 -1.87
C PRO A 29 7.13 11.27 -2.83
N GLN A 30 6.56 11.76 -3.95
CA GLN A 30 5.82 10.92 -4.89
C GLN A 30 6.73 10.17 -5.88
N ALA A 31 7.75 10.84 -6.42
CA ALA A 31 8.71 10.20 -7.33
C ALA A 31 9.45 9.04 -6.64
N GLN A 32 9.83 9.18 -5.36
CA GLN A 32 10.46 8.09 -4.62
C GLN A 32 9.53 6.89 -4.37
N GLN A 33 8.22 7.10 -4.20
CA GLN A 33 7.26 6.00 -4.04
C GLN A 33 7.01 5.25 -5.35
N ASP A 34 6.94 5.96 -6.49
CA ASP A 34 6.78 5.34 -7.80
C ASP A 34 8.05 4.61 -8.26
N LEU A 35 9.23 5.15 -7.96
CA LEU A 35 10.50 4.43 -8.16
C LEU A 35 10.60 3.19 -7.28
N LYS A 36 10.09 3.23 -6.04
CA LYS A 36 10.09 2.08 -5.14
C LYS A 36 9.09 1.00 -5.58
N ARG A 37 7.90 1.38 -6.06
CA ARG A 37 6.94 0.44 -6.67
C ARG A 37 7.46 -0.16 -7.98
N ARG A 38 8.09 0.63 -8.85
CA ARG A 38 8.74 0.09 -10.06
C ARG A 38 9.89 -0.84 -9.72
N ALA A 39 10.72 -0.50 -8.73
CA ALA A 39 11.80 -1.36 -8.27
C ALA A 39 11.30 -2.65 -7.61
N GLU A 40 10.17 -2.62 -6.90
CA GLU A 40 9.52 -3.82 -6.34
C GLU A 40 8.92 -4.71 -7.45
N VAL A 41 8.27 -4.11 -8.45
CA VAL A 41 7.72 -4.84 -9.62
C VAL A 41 8.85 -5.44 -10.47
N ASP A 42 9.94 -4.71 -10.70
CA ASP A 42 11.12 -5.20 -11.41
C ASP A 42 11.88 -6.26 -10.58
N ALA A 43 11.91 -6.15 -9.25
CA ALA A 43 12.49 -7.18 -8.39
C ALA A 43 11.67 -8.48 -8.37
N ASP A 44 10.33 -8.38 -8.41
CA ASP A 44 9.42 -9.52 -8.50
C ASP A 44 9.50 -10.17 -9.90
N ALA A 45 9.57 -9.36 -10.96
CA ALA A 45 9.83 -9.83 -12.33
C ALA A 45 11.21 -10.49 -12.47
N ALA A 46 12.25 -9.92 -11.85
CA ALA A 46 13.60 -10.48 -11.84
C ALA A 46 13.71 -11.76 -11.01
N ARG A 47 12.87 -11.96 -9.98
CA ARG A 47 12.77 -13.23 -9.25
C ARG A 47 12.11 -14.31 -10.11
N ARG A 48 11.08 -13.96 -10.89
CA ARG A 48 10.41 -14.88 -11.84
C ARG A 48 11.30 -15.29 -13.01
N LEU A 49 12.28 -14.47 -13.38
CA LEU A 49 13.18 -14.70 -14.52
C LEU A 49 14.49 -15.45 -14.16
N LYS A 50 14.81 -15.65 -12.87
CA LYS A 50 16.14 -16.16 -12.47
C LYS A 50 16.37 -17.66 -12.63
N HIS A 51 15.35 -18.46 -12.89
CA HIS A 51 15.51 -19.82 -13.41
C HIS A 51 14.26 -20.17 -14.22
N PRO A 52 14.32 -20.19 -15.57
CA PRO A 52 13.31 -20.88 -16.35
C PRO A 52 13.33 -22.33 -15.87
N ARG A 53 12.29 -22.72 -15.14
CA ARG A 53 12.19 -24.07 -14.59
C ARG A 53 12.30 -25.06 -15.74
N PRO A 54 13.10 -26.13 -15.59
CA PRO A 54 13.13 -27.18 -16.60
C PRO A 54 11.69 -27.70 -16.76
N PRO A 55 11.13 -27.71 -17.98
CA PRO A 55 9.79 -28.23 -18.17
C PRO A 55 9.79 -29.68 -17.72
N LEU A 56 8.76 -30.06 -16.94
CA LEU A 56 8.55 -31.44 -16.55
C LEU A 56 8.59 -32.33 -17.80
N PRO A 57 9.13 -33.57 -17.69
CA PRO A 57 9.13 -34.51 -18.79
C PRO A 57 7.72 -34.66 -19.36
N PRO A 58 7.56 -34.71 -20.70
CA PRO A 58 6.25 -34.85 -21.31
C PRO A 58 5.46 -36.02 -20.71
N PRO A 59 4.12 -35.90 -20.58
CA PRO A 59 3.27 -36.86 -19.87
C PRO A 59 3.36 -38.30 -20.42
N HIS A 60 3.70 -38.47 -21.71
CA HIS A 60 3.94 -39.78 -22.31
C HIS A 60 5.16 -40.50 -21.72
N VAL A 61 6.20 -39.75 -21.34
CA VAL A 61 7.44 -40.28 -20.73
C VAL A 61 7.14 -40.84 -19.33
N LEU A 62 6.35 -40.10 -18.55
CA LEU A 62 5.90 -40.48 -17.21
C LEU A 62 4.93 -41.67 -17.25
N SER A 63 4.05 -41.73 -18.27
CA SER A 63 3.12 -42.84 -18.51
C SER A 63 3.79 -44.19 -18.80
N ALA A 64 4.95 -44.15 -19.42
CA ALA A 64 5.72 -45.35 -19.73
C ALA A 64 6.69 -45.77 -18.60
N LEU A 65 6.85 -44.96 -17.56
CA LEU A 65 7.82 -45.19 -16.48
C LEU A 65 7.24 -45.87 -15.24
N VAL A 66 5.96 -45.66 -14.92
CA VAL A 66 5.33 -46.15 -13.68
C VAL A 66 3.90 -46.61 -13.96
N SER A 67 3.54 -47.82 -13.52
CA SER A 67 2.17 -48.39 -13.63
C SER A 67 1.08 -47.52 -12.97
N ASN A 68 1.46 -46.71 -11.98
CA ASN A 68 0.60 -45.73 -11.30
C ASN A 68 0.54 -44.35 -12.00
N SER A 69 1.08 -44.21 -13.22
CA SER A 69 1.11 -42.93 -13.93
C SER A 69 -0.27 -42.27 -14.23
N PRO A 70 -1.38 -43.02 -14.41
CA PRO A 70 -2.69 -42.37 -14.58
C PRO A 70 -3.07 -41.47 -13.40
N ALA A 71 -2.80 -41.92 -12.16
CA ALA A 71 -3.08 -41.16 -10.95
C ALA A 71 -2.21 -39.90 -10.85
N PHE A 72 -0.92 -39.98 -11.22
CA PHE A 72 -0.05 -38.80 -11.27
C PHE A 72 -0.55 -37.76 -12.29
N ASN A 73 -0.93 -38.19 -13.50
CA ASN A 73 -1.46 -37.28 -14.51
C ASN A 73 -2.81 -36.66 -14.11
N GLU A 74 -3.64 -37.38 -13.36
CA GLU A 74 -4.88 -36.85 -12.80
C GLU A 74 -4.60 -35.82 -11.70
N LEU A 75 -3.65 -36.11 -10.79
CA LEU A 75 -3.20 -35.17 -9.76
C LEU A 75 -2.64 -33.88 -10.36
N MET A 76 -1.81 -33.97 -11.40
CA MET A 76 -1.30 -32.78 -12.12
C MET A 76 -2.42 -31.93 -12.75
N LYS A 77 -3.47 -32.57 -13.28
CA LYS A 77 -4.63 -31.84 -13.83
C LYS A 77 -5.45 -31.18 -12.73
N ILE A 78 -5.62 -31.86 -11.60
CA ILE A 78 -6.32 -31.32 -10.43
C ILE A 78 -5.55 -30.12 -9.87
N GLU A 79 -4.22 -30.25 -9.71
CA GLU A 79 -3.31 -29.18 -9.30
C GLU A 79 -3.43 -27.98 -10.24
N GLN A 80 -3.28 -28.17 -11.55
CA GLN A 80 -3.40 -27.09 -12.52
C GLN A 80 -4.74 -26.35 -12.43
N LYS A 81 -5.84 -27.08 -12.21
CA LYS A 81 -7.18 -26.48 -12.03
C LYS A 81 -7.30 -25.74 -10.70
N LEU A 82 -6.72 -26.30 -9.63
CA LEU A 82 -6.68 -25.69 -8.31
C LEU A 82 -5.89 -24.38 -8.37
N ASP A 83 -4.69 -24.40 -8.93
CA ASP A 83 -3.81 -23.23 -9.10
C ASP A 83 -4.49 -22.14 -9.91
N TRP A 84 -5.12 -22.49 -11.04
CA TRP A 84 -5.85 -21.52 -11.83
C TRP A 84 -6.97 -20.87 -11.02
N THR A 85 -7.76 -21.67 -10.30
CA THR A 85 -8.86 -21.18 -9.46
C THR A 85 -8.32 -20.31 -8.33
N LEU A 86 -7.22 -20.71 -7.72
CA LEU A 86 -6.58 -20.04 -6.61
C LEU A 86 -5.98 -18.69 -7.04
N MET A 87 -5.21 -18.66 -8.13
CA MET A 87 -4.64 -17.43 -8.68
C MET A 87 -5.73 -16.46 -9.12
N ARG A 88 -6.79 -16.98 -9.77
CA ARG A 88 -7.96 -16.17 -10.12
C ARG A 88 -8.63 -15.60 -8.88
N LYS A 89 -8.87 -16.41 -7.85
CA LYS A 89 -9.50 -15.94 -6.60
C LYS A 89 -8.61 -14.97 -5.84
N LYS A 90 -7.30 -15.19 -5.80
CA LYS A 90 -6.32 -14.23 -5.26
C LYS A 90 -6.42 -12.88 -5.99
N ALA A 91 -6.47 -12.89 -7.32
CA ALA A 91 -6.63 -11.68 -8.11
C ALA A 91 -7.98 -10.98 -7.86
N GLU A 92 -9.08 -11.73 -7.77
CA GLU A 92 -10.40 -11.20 -7.43
C GLU A 92 -10.43 -10.57 -6.03
N VAL A 93 -9.82 -11.22 -5.02
CA VAL A 93 -9.71 -10.67 -3.65
C VAL A 93 -8.79 -9.44 -3.64
N ASN A 94 -7.69 -9.45 -4.39
CA ASN A 94 -6.78 -8.30 -4.47
C ASN A 94 -7.45 -7.09 -5.13
N ASP A 95 -8.22 -7.30 -6.21
CA ASP A 95 -9.05 -6.25 -6.82
C ASP A 95 -10.14 -5.75 -5.84
N ALA A 96 -10.78 -6.66 -5.11
CA ALA A 96 -11.76 -6.31 -4.09
C ALA A 96 -11.14 -5.50 -2.93
N LEU A 97 -9.91 -5.80 -2.51
CA LEU A 97 -9.16 -5.03 -1.51
C LEU A 97 -8.86 -3.60 -1.99
N GLY A 98 -8.63 -3.42 -3.29
CA GLY A 98 -8.45 -2.11 -3.91
C GLY A 98 -9.72 -1.25 -3.88
N ARG A 99 -10.90 -1.89 -3.79
CA ARG A 99 -12.18 -1.19 -3.70
C ARG A 99 -12.50 -0.88 -2.24
N PRO A 100 -12.72 0.39 -1.86
CA PRO A 100 -13.10 0.72 -0.49
C PRO A 100 -14.51 0.21 -0.19
N THR A 101 -14.62 -0.91 0.54
CA THR A 101 -15.89 -1.37 1.10
C THR A 101 -16.19 -0.63 2.40
N ARG A 102 -17.36 -0.01 2.44
CA ARG A 102 -17.81 0.83 3.55
C ARG A 102 -18.94 0.15 4.28
N VAL A 103 -18.93 0.26 5.59
CA VAL A 103 -20.00 -0.24 6.44
C VAL A 103 -20.53 0.91 7.28
N LYS A 104 -21.85 1.10 7.23
CA LYS A 104 -22.53 2.08 8.07
C LYS A 104 -22.63 1.55 9.51
N ARG A 105 -22.22 2.38 10.45
CA ARG A 105 -22.31 2.15 11.89
C ARG A 105 -22.86 3.40 12.57
N VAL A 106 -23.20 3.29 13.84
CA VAL A 106 -23.71 4.41 14.63
C VAL A 106 -22.76 4.61 15.81
N LEU A 107 -22.21 5.82 15.91
CA LEU A 107 -21.42 6.27 17.04
C LEU A 107 -22.35 6.99 18.02
N ARG A 108 -22.51 6.43 19.22
CA ARG A 108 -23.29 7.06 20.28
C ARG A 108 -22.39 7.91 21.16
N VAL A 109 -22.73 9.19 21.31
CA VAL A 109 -22.02 10.15 22.16
C VAL A 109 -22.80 10.41 23.43
N PHE A 110 -22.10 10.41 24.56
CA PHE A 110 -22.59 10.72 25.90
C PHE A 110 -21.90 11.98 26.40
N ILE A 111 -22.68 12.83 27.06
CA ILE A 111 -22.18 14.06 27.68
C ILE A 111 -22.65 14.05 29.12
N SER A 112 -21.71 14.28 30.03
CA SER A 112 -21.99 14.44 31.45
C SER A 112 -21.10 15.51 32.06
N ASN A 113 -21.55 16.17 33.10
CA ASN A 113 -20.71 17.03 33.91
C ASN A 113 -20.79 16.64 35.39
N THR A 114 -19.67 16.81 36.09
CA THR A 114 -19.55 16.58 37.54
C THR A 114 -19.09 17.87 38.20
N ALA A 115 -19.79 18.36 39.21
CA ALA A 115 -19.37 19.53 40.00
C ALA A 115 -18.58 19.08 41.24
N HIS A 116 -17.56 19.83 41.62
CA HIS A 116 -16.77 19.59 42.83
C HIS A 116 -16.43 20.89 43.55
N ASP A 117 -16.22 20.80 44.86
CA ASP A 117 -15.85 21.90 45.74
C ASP A 117 -16.80 23.12 45.69
N GLN A 118 -18.08 22.89 45.33
CA GLN A 118 -19.12 23.91 45.34
C GLN A 118 -19.55 24.27 46.76
N ASP A 119 -20.05 25.49 46.96
CA ASP A 119 -20.41 25.99 48.30
C ASP A 119 -21.49 25.13 48.98
N TRP A 120 -22.45 24.63 48.20
CA TRP A 120 -23.50 23.74 48.69
C TRP A 120 -22.97 22.34 49.04
N GLN A 121 -21.93 21.85 48.36
CA GLN A 121 -21.27 20.58 48.68
C GLN A 121 -20.49 20.69 50.00
N LYS A 122 -19.73 21.79 50.16
CA LYS A 122 -19.00 22.07 51.41
C LYS A 122 -19.94 22.22 52.60
N ALA A 123 -21.12 22.84 52.40
CA ALA A 123 -22.14 22.94 53.43
C ALA A 123 -22.74 21.57 53.80
N LEU A 124 -22.94 20.69 52.82
CA LEU A 124 -23.43 19.33 53.05
C LEU A 124 -22.41 18.48 53.81
N ASP A 125 -21.13 18.51 53.40
CA ASP A 125 -20.05 17.78 54.07
C ASP A 125 -19.81 18.27 55.51
N ALA A 126 -19.89 19.59 55.74
CA ALA A 126 -19.82 20.16 57.09
C ALA A 126 -20.99 19.71 57.98
N SER A 127 -22.18 19.53 57.39
CA SER A 127 -23.36 19.01 58.11
C SER A 127 -23.29 17.50 58.37
N ALA A 128 -22.72 16.72 57.44
CA ALA A 128 -22.55 15.27 57.57
C ALA A 128 -21.42 14.89 58.55
N GLY A 129 -20.34 15.67 58.59
CA GLY A 129 -19.21 15.49 59.51
C GLY A 129 -19.56 15.71 61.00
N SER A 130 -20.71 16.31 61.29
CA SER A 130 -21.22 16.49 62.67
C SER A 130 -22.13 15.34 63.15
N ALA A 131 -22.41 14.32 62.32
CA ALA A 131 -23.41 13.28 62.60
C ALA A 131 -22.85 11.86 62.83
N VAL A 132 -21.56 11.69 63.12
CA VAL A 132 -20.99 10.40 63.58
C VAL A 132 -20.41 10.55 64.99
N GLY A 133 -21.32 10.65 65.95
CA GLY A 133 -21.09 10.37 67.36
C GLY A 133 -22.13 9.35 67.81
N GLY A 134 -21.91 8.07 67.48
CA GLY A 134 -22.82 6.97 67.79
C GLY A 134 -22.04 5.70 68.05
N ASP A 135 -21.95 5.37 69.35
CA ASP A 135 -21.17 4.33 70.00
C ASP A 135 -21.73 2.91 69.78
N TYR A 136 -20.94 1.99 69.21
CA TYR A 136 -21.08 0.55 69.44
C TYR A 136 -19.70 -0.12 69.43
N SER A 137 -19.32 -0.66 70.60
CA SER A 137 -18.14 -1.48 70.86
C SER A 137 -18.38 -2.95 70.51
N THR A 138 -17.39 -3.61 69.87
CA THR A 138 -16.88 -4.98 70.16
C THR A 138 -15.56 -5.22 69.40
N GLY A 139 -14.46 -5.57 70.11
CA GLY A 139 -13.08 -5.73 69.59
C GLY A 139 -12.76 -7.10 68.95
N PRO A 140 -11.48 -7.59 68.90
CA PRO A 140 -10.23 -7.05 69.49
C PRO A 140 -8.99 -6.94 68.57
N ARG A 141 -8.11 -5.99 68.97
CA ARG A 141 -6.63 -5.84 68.84
C ARG A 141 -5.80 -6.84 68.02
N GLU A 142 -4.81 -6.27 67.30
CA GLU A 142 -3.36 -6.52 67.51
C GLU A 142 -2.50 -5.29 67.09
N ASN A 143 -1.42 -5.05 67.86
CA ASN A 143 -0.46 -3.91 67.88
C ASN A 143 0.79 -4.25 67.00
N PRO A 144 1.77 -3.36 66.67
CA PRO A 144 2.44 -2.44 67.63
C PRO A 144 3.11 -1.12 67.12
N GLY A 145 3.43 -0.23 68.08
CA GLY A 145 4.58 0.71 68.07
C GLY A 145 4.44 1.96 67.17
N GLN A 146 4.91 3.16 67.51
CA GLN A 146 5.89 3.62 68.48
C GLN A 146 5.89 5.17 68.39
N ASP A 147 6.10 5.82 69.53
CA ASP A 147 6.53 7.21 69.75
C ASP A 147 5.55 8.39 69.55
N ALA A 148 5.15 8.90 70.71
CA ALA A 148 4.65 10.24 70.94
C ALA A 148 5.75 11.29 70.73
N ILE A 149 5.41 12.37 70.02
CA ILE A 149 5.99 13.69 70.24
C ILE A 149 4.82 14.64 70.50
N ILE A 150 4.79 15.18 71.71
CA ILE A 150 3.90 16.28 72.11
C ILE A 150 4.56 17.58 71.65
N ALA A 151 3.91 18.30 70.75
CA ALA A 151 4.10 19.73 70.49
C ALA A 151 2.73 20.27 70.07
N ASP A 152 2.01 20.88 71.00
CA ASP A 152 1.93 22.32 71.20
C ASP A 152 0.86 22.97 70.29
N GLY A 153 0.13 23.92 70.86
CA GLY A 153 -1.14 24.44 70.38
C GLY A 153 -1.10 24.88 68.91
N GLY A 154 -1.81 24.14 68.05
CA GLY A 154 -2.06 24.49 66.66
C GLY A 154 -3.53 24.84 66.47
N VAL A 155 -3.79 26.13 66.30
CA VAL A 155 -5.02 26.70 65.73
C VAL A 155 -5.54 25.81 64.59
N MET A 156 -6.85 25.54 64.57
CA MET A 156 -7.52 24.91 63.43
C MET A 156 -7.11 25.64 62.14
N LYS A 157 -6.19 25.05 61.36
CA LYS A 157 -5.91 25.52 60.02
C LYS A 157 -7.17 25.28 59.19
N LYS A 158 -7.96 26.34 59.07
CA LYS A 158 -8.94 26.54 58.01
C LYS A 158 -8.29 26.05 56.71
N ASN A 159 -8.93 25.13 55.99
CA ASN A 159 -8.50 24.67 54.67
C ASN A 159 -8.17 25.89 53.80
N GLU A 160 -6.90 26.27 53.72
CA GLU A 160 -6.45 27.29 52.78
C GLU A 160 -6.46 26.64 51.40
N PRO A 161 -7.12 27.25 50.40
CA PRO A 161 -7.15 26.71 49.06
C PRO A 161 -5.74 26.75 48.46
N ASP A 162 -5.18 25.58 48.16
CA ASP A 162 -3.93 25.47 47.42
C ASP A 162 -4.17 25.94 45.97
N LEU A 163 -3.78 27.20 45.69
CA LEU A 163 -3.95 27.85 44.39
C LEU A 163 -3.31 27.07 43.23
N ASN A 164 -2.24 26.30 43.51
CA ASN A 164 -1.50 25.50 42.53
C ASN A 164 -2.12 24.12 42.25
N THR A 165 -2.88 23.54 43.18
CA THR A 165 -3.48 22.19 43.02
C THR A 165 -4.99 22.23 42.76
N GLY A 166 -5.64 23.39 42.98
CA GLY A 166 -7.06 23.58 42.75
C GLY A 166 -7.98 22.88 43.76
N LYS A 167 -7.43 22.20 44.77
CA LYS A 167 -8.21 21.57 45.84
C LYS A 167 -8.90 22.64 46.69
N GLY A 168 -10.22 22.55 46.82
CA GLY A 168 -11.03 23.48 47.61
C GLY A 168 -11.56 24.69 46.83
N ILE A 169 -11.32 24.77 45.51
CA ILE A 169 -11.86 25.81 44.63
C ILE A 169 -12.99 25.22 43.80
N ALA A 170 -14.15 25.86 43.80
CA ALA A 170 -15.31 25.40 43.05
C ALA A 170 -14.99 25.17 41.58
N GLY A 171 -15.37 24.00 41.07
CA GLY A 171 -15.06 23.59 39.72
C GLY A 171 -16.03 22.55 39.19
N TRP A 172 -15.81 22.22 37.91
CA TRP A 172 -16.59 21.23 37.21
C TRP A 172 -15.72 20.47 36.21
N ILE A 173 -16.12 19.23 35.95
CA ILE A 173 -15.51 18.35 34.95
C ILE A 173 -16.58 18.07 33.90
N LEU A 174 -16.33 18.49 32.66
CA LEU A 174 -17.15 18.10 31.51
C LEU A 174 -16.53 16.85 30.87
N LYS A 175 -17.34 15.81 30.72
CA LYS A 175 -16.96 14.54 30.12
C LYS A 175 -17.75 14.29 28.84
N VAL A 176 -17.03 14.06 27.74
CA VAL A 176 -17.60 13.69 26.44
C VAL A 176 -17.06 12.31 26.05
N GLU A 177 -17.89 11.29 26.11
CA GLU A 177 -17.53 9.91 25.77
C GLU A 177 -18.27 9.45 24.51
N GLY A 178 -17.69 8.51 23.77
CA GLY A 178 -18.40 7.88 22.67
C GLY A 178 -18.16 6.38 22.57
N ARG A 179 -19.18 5.66 22.10
CA ARG A 179 -19.10 4.23 21.84
C ARG A 179 -19.74 3.87 20.51
N LEU A 180 -19.10 2.97 19.77
CA LEU A 180 -19.71 2.37 18.60
C LEU A 180 -20.85 1.45 19.04
N LEU A 181 -22.04 1.61 18.47
CA LEU A 181 -23.14 0.68 18.67
C LEU A 181 -22.88 -0.58 17.83
N ASP A 182 -22.93 -1.74 18.47
CA ASP A 182 -22.79 -3.03 17.79
C ASP A 182 -24.01 -3.27 16.90
N SER A 183 -23.76 -3.61 15.65
CA SER A 183 -24.78 -4.03 14.68
C SER A 183 -25.36 -5.43 14.93
N GLY A 184 -24.97 -6.09 16.03
CA GLY A 184 -25.43 -7.42 16.44
C GLY A 184 -24.53 -8.57 15.98
N ASN A 185 -23.31 -8.30 15.51
CA ASN A 185 -22.42 -9.31 14.94
C ASN A 185 -21.09 -9.39 15.70
N VAL A 186 -21.19 -9.88 16.94
CA VAL A 186 -20.14 -9.94 17.97
C VAL A 186 -18.82 -10.61 17.49
N ARG A 187 -18.87 -11.46 16.46
CA ARG A 187 -17.66 -12.14 15.92
C ARG A 187 -16.74 -11.22 15.10
N LEU A 188 -17.23 -10.10 14.58
CA LEU A 188 -16.41 -9.14 13.80
C LEU A 188 -15.84 -8.00 14.65
N ASP A 189 -16.53 -7.58 15.72
CA ASP A 189 -16.18 -6.41 16.54
C ASP A 189 -15.25 -6.70 17.73
N LYS A 190 -14.30 -7.64 17.58
CA LYS A 190 -13.32 -7.94 18.65
C LYS A 190 -12.37 -6.77 18.94
N THR A 191 -12.12 -5.90 17.98
CA THR A 191 -11.32 -4.69 18.18
C THR A 191 -12.24 -3.52 18.51
N LYS A 192 -12.51 -3.29 19.81
CA LYS A 192 -13.18 -2.06 20.26
C LYS A 192 -12.31 -0.86 19.89
N ARG A 193 -12.60 -0.25 18.74
CA ARG A 193 -11.97 1.01 18.34
C ARG A 193 -12.45 2.10 19.30
N LYS A 194 -11.51 2.93 19.72
CA LYS A 194 -11.71 3.99 20.71
C LYS A 194 -12.44 5.18 20.09
N PHE A 195 -13.14 5.96 20.89
CA PHE A 195 -13.92 7.12 20.43
C PHE A 195 -13.13 8.09 19.55
N THR A 196 -11.92 8.48 19.99
CA THR A 196 -11.11 9.46 19.27
C THR A 196 -10.60 8.97 17.92
N THR A 197 -10.68 7.65 17.63
CA THR A 197 -10.36 7.11 16.29
C THR A 197 -11.36 7.58 15.23
N PHE A 198 -12.56 7.97 15.63
CA PHE A 198 -13.64 8.39 14.73
C PHE A 198 -13.75 9.91 14.59
N LEU A 199 -12.83 10.68 15.19
CA LEU A 199 -12.85 12.13 15.21
C LEU A 199 -11.61 12.71 14.55
N LYS A 200 -11.80 13.73 13.71
CA LYS A 200 -10.72 14.56 13.16
C LYS A 200 -10.38 15.70 14.13
N SER A 201 -11.41 16.30 14.73
CA SER A 201 -11.25 17.29 15.79
C SER A 201 -12.52 17.38 16.65
N ALA A 202 -12.35 17.87 17.88
CA ALA A 202 -13.42 18.21 18.80
C ALA A 202 -13.17 19.62 19.34
N ILE A 203 -14.16 20.49 19.23
CA ILE A 203 -14.07 21.89 19.68
C ILE A 203 -15.20 22.11 20.67
N ILE A 204 -14.87 22.57 21.88
CA ILE A 204 -15.85 22.91 22.91
C ILE A 204 -15.74 24.41 23.17
N GLU A 205 -16.80 25.15 22.85
CA GLU A 205 -16.89 26.58 23.05
C GLU A 205 -17.81 26.87 24.24
N PHE A 206 -17.33 27.61 25.22
CA PHE A 206 -18.11 28.07 26.37
C PHE A 206 -18.65 29.48 26.07
N ASP A 207 -19.96 29.64 26.05
CA ASP A 207 -20.61 30.93 25.87
C ASP A 207 -20.60 31.67 27.21
N ASN A 208 -19.52 32.43 27.42
CA ASN A 208 -19.35 33.29 28.57
C ASN A 208 -19.55 34.74 28.12
N ARG A 209 -20.73 35.29 28.43
CA ARG A 209 -21.11 36.66 28.04
C ARG A 209 -20.44 37.72 28.91
N ASP A 210 -19.91 37.32 30.07
CA ASP A 210 -19.08 38.15 30.94
C ASP A 210 -17.59 37.84 30.71
N ALA A 211 -16.71 38.81 30.98
CA ALA A 211 -15.26 38.77 30.71
C ALA A 211 -14.61 37.39 31.00
N PRO A 212 -13.54 36.98 30.27
CA PRO A 212 -13.00 35.62 30.32
C PRO A 212 -12.73 35.17 31.75
N THR A 213 -13.69 34.45 32.34
CA THR A 213 -13.63 33.93 33.71
C THR A 213 -12.55 32.85 33.82
N PHE A 214 -12.12 32.29 32.68
CA PHE A 214 -11.11 31.25 32.59
C PHE A 214 -9.76 31.81 32.10
N PRO A 215 -8.66 31.60 32.84
CA PRO A 215 -7.31 31.93 32.38
C PRO A 215 -6.90 31.24 31.07
N GLU A 216 -7.49 30.07 30.78
CA GLU A 216 -7.18 29.20 29.64
C GLU A 216 -8.04 29.49 28.38
N GLY A 217 -8.84 30.56 28.39
CA GLY A 217 -9.70 30.96 27.27
C GLY A 217 -11.01 30.17 27.16
N ASN A 218 -12.00 30.67 26.40
CA ASN A 218 -13.36 30.10 26.33
C ASN A 218 -13.51 28.93 25.34
N ILE A 219 -12.43 28.52 24.67
CA ILE A 219 -12.47 27.48 23.62
C ILE A 219 -11.45 26.40 23.98
N VAL A 220 -11.87 25.15 23.90
CA VAL A 220 -11.00 23.97 24.03
C VAL A 220 -11.02 23.23 22.70
N GLU A 221 -9.85 23.08 22.09
CA GLU A 221 -9.69 22.42 20.80
C GLU A 221 -8.83 21.16 20.94
N TRP A 222 -9.32 20.07 20.36
CA TRP A 222 -8.57 18.83 20.19
C TRP A 222 -8.52 18.47 18.70
N HIS A 223 -7.33 18.18 18.19
CA HIS A 223 -7.12 17.74 16.80
C HIS A 223 -6.38 16.41 16.78
N ALA A 224 -6.90 15.46 15.99
CA ALA A 224 -6.23 14.20 15.75
C ALA A 224 -4.89 14.44 15.03
N THR A 225 -3.78 14.23 15.72
CA THR A 225 -2.42 14.35 15.18
C THR A 225 -1.63 13.10 15.51
N SER A 226 -0.76 12.66 14.59
CA SER A 226 0.04 11.42 14.71
C SER A 226 1.01 11.41 15.90
N HIS A 227 1.27 12.57 16.51
CA HIS A 227 2.15 12.72 17.68
C HIS A 227 1.40 12.65 19.01
N GLN A 228 0.07 12.68 19.01
CA GLN A 228 -0.71 12.44 20.22
C GLN A 228 -0.80 10.93 20.45
N GLY A 229 -0.78 10.52 21.72
CA GLY A 229 -0.69 9.13 22.16
C GLY A 229 -1.82 8.20 21.68
N PRO A 230 -1.98 7.02 22.31
CA PRO A 230 -2.96 6.04 21.85
C PRO A 230 -4.39 6.63 21.86
N PRO A 231 -5.27 6.18 20.94
CA PRO A 231 -6.67 6.60 20.92
C PRO A 231 -7.39 6.41 22.27
N LEU A 232 -8.30 7.33 22.61
CA LEU A 232 -9.00 7.44 23.88
C LEU A 232 -10.52 7.27 23.71
N ASP A 233 -11.22 6.90 24.78
CA ASP A 233 -12.68 6.68 24.77
C ASP A 233 -13.50 7.95 25.02
N GLY A 234 -12.86 9.04 25.44
CA GLY A 234 -13.53 10.30 25.75
C GLY A 234 -12.56 11.43 26.04
N PHE A 235 -13.14 12.61 26.25
CA PHE A 235 -12.47 13.83 26.68
C PHE A 235 -12.97 14.20 28.07
N GLU A 236 -12.05 14.63 28.94
CA GLU A 236 -12.36 15.21 30.24
C GLU A 236 -11.77 16.62 30.29
N ILE A 237 -12.62 17.60 30.57
CA ILE A 237 -12.24 19.01 30.66
C ILE A 237 -12.51 19.47 32.08
N LEU A 238 -11.46 19.78 32.81
CA LEU A 238 -11.51 20.30 34.18
C LEU A 238 -11.38 21.83 34.15
N ARG A 239 -12.35 22.55 34.70
CA ARG A 239 -12.29 24.01 34.85
C ARG A 239 -12.85 24.47 36.19
N ARG A 240 -12.40 25.64 36.65
CA ARG A 240 -12.89 26.30 37.87
C ARG A 240 -14.12 27.14 37.55
N GLY A 241 -15.14 27.10 38.38
CA GLY A 241 -16.37 27.87 38.21
C GLY A 241 -17.52 27.33 39.06
N ASP A 242 -18.37 28.25 39.47
CA ASP A 242 -19.51 28.08 40.38
C ASP A 242 -20.86 28.46 39.72
N ALA A 243 -20.84 28.85 38.45
CA ALA A 243 -22.01 29.24 37.67
C ALA A 243 -22.32 28.24 36.55
N ASN A 244 -23.61 28.14 36.20
CA ASN A 244 -24.08 27.36 35.06
C ASN A 244 -23.69 28.05 33.75
N ILE A 245 -23.07 27.32 32.84
CA ILE A 245 -22.52 27.90 31.59
C ILE A 245 -23.04 27.12 30.38
N PRO A 246 -23.67 27.79 29.40
CA PRO A 246 -23.99 27.18 28.12
C PRO A 246 -22.70 26.93 27.33
N CYS A 247 -22.61 25.77 26.70
CA CYS A 247 -21.49 25.42 25.83
C CYS A 247 -21.95 24.72 24.56
N ARG A 248 -21.11 24.79 23.54
CA ARG A 248 -21.33 24.23 22.22
C ARG A 248 -20.22 23.24 21.91
N ILE A 249 -20.59 21.97 21.78
CA ILE A 249 -19.66 20.88 21.47
C ILE A 249 -19.75 20.59 19.98
N SER A 250 -18.69 20.90 19.23
CA SER A 250 -18.58 20.71 17.78
C SER A 250 -17.65 19.54 17.48
N LEU A 251 -18.19 18.45 16.94
CA LEU A 251 -17.44 17.23 16.62
C LEU A 251 -17.25 17.11 15.10
N HIS A 252 -16.00 17.10 14.65
CA HIS A 252 -15.65 16.80 13.26
C HIS A 252 -15.37 15.30 13.14
N ILE A 253 -16.24 14.60 12.43
CA ILE A 253 -16.14 13.15 12.27
C ILE A 253 -15.06 12.81 11.23
N ALA A 254 -14.21 11.84 11.56
CA ALA A 254 -13.24 11.26 10.63
C ALA A 254 -13.91 10.16 9.81
N HIS A 255 -14.33 10.50 8.58
CA HIS A 255 -14.83 9.53 7.62
C HIS A 255 -13.71 8.86 6.84
N TYR A 256 -13.83 7.55 6.61
CA TYR A 256 -12.92 6.81 5.73
C TYR A 256 -13.71 6.05 4.67
N PRO A 257 -13.61 6.41 3.37
CA PRO A 257 -12.83 7.52 2.79
C PRO A 257 -13.33 8.93 3.20
N GLU A 258 -12.48 9.95 3.04
CA GLU A 258 -12.84 11.34 3.40
C GLU A 258 -14.07 11.81 2.61
N ARG A 259 -15.02 12.38 3.34
CA ARG A 259 -16.26 12.94 2.81
C ARG A 259 -16.14 14.45 2.74
N TYR A 260 -16.76 15.01 1.71
CA TYR A 260 -16.80 16.45 1.45
C TYR A 260 -18.24 16.89 1.32
N LYS A 261 -18.50 18.11 1.79
CA LYS A 261 -19.73 18.83 1.51
C LYS A 261 -19.63 19.38 0.09
N VAL A 262 -20.61 19.05 -0.74
CA VAL A 262 -20.71 19.54 -2.11
C VAL A 262 -21.42 20.89 -2.06
N LEU A 263 -20.77 21.94 -2.55
CA LEU A 263 -21.33 23.28 -2.63
C LEU A 263 -22.25 23.42 -3.85
N GLU A 264 -23.21 24.33 -3.76
CA GLU A 264 -23.91 24.79 -4.96
C GLU A 264 -22.95 25.60 -5.85
N PRO A 265 -23.02 25.48 -7.19
CA PRO A 265 -24.08 24.85 -8.00
C PRO A 265 -23.94 23.33 -8.26
N LEU A 266 -22.84 22.70 -7.80
CA LEU A 266 -22.54 21.29 -8.12
C LEU A 266 -23.52 20.34 -7.43
N ALA A 267 -23.91 20.67 -6.19
CA ALA A 267 -24.86 19.88 -5.41
C ALA A 267 -26.21 19.73 -6.13
N GLY A 268 -26.76 20.81 -6.67
CA GLY A 268 -28.03 20.80 -7.40
C GLY A 268 -27.99 20.03 -8.73
N LEU A 269 -26.85 20.01 -9.42
CA LEU A 269 -26.69 19.31 -10.71
C LEU A 269 -26.51 17.80 -10.54
N VAL A 270 -25.74 17.40 -9.54
CA VAL A 270 -25.38 16.00 -9.31
C VAL A 270 -26.35 15.31 -8.33
N GLY A 271 -27.08 16.10 -7.53
CA GLY A 271 -28.03 15.60 -6.54
C GLY A 271 -27.36 15.03 -5.28
N LEU A 272 -26.11 15.43 -5.01
CA LEU A 272 -25.32 14.97 -3.86
C LEU A 272 -25.03 16.13 -2.93
N ARG A 273 -25.29 15.97 -1.63
CA ARG A 273 -24.95 16.97 -0.60
C ARG A 273 -23.64 16.64 0.11
N GLU A 274 -23.42 15.37 0.43
CA GLU A 274 -22.22 14.90 1.12
C GLU A 274 -21.77 13.55 0.56
N SER A 275 -20.59 13.49 -0.02
CA SER A 275 -20.04 12.28 -0.64
C SER A 275 -18.52 12.28 -0.65
N THR A 276 -17.95 11.14 -1.05
CA THR A 276 -16.50 11.04 -1.29
C THR A 276 -16.12 11.71 -2.61
N ARG A 277 -14.86 12.14 -2.75
CA ARG A 277 -14.37 12.77 -4.00
C ARG A 277 -14.62 11.87 -5.22
N SER A 278 -14.32 10.57 -5.12
CA SER A 278 -14.53 9.61 -6.22
C SER A 278 -15.99 9.46 -6.63
N GLU A 279 -16.93 9.52 -5.68
CA GLU A 279 -18.37 9.49 -5.97
C GLU A 279 -18.83 10.76 -6.68
N VAL A 280 -18.40 11.93 -6.19
CA VAL A 280 -18.71 13.22 -6.84
C VAL A 280 -18.19 13.23 -8.27
N MET A 281 -16.96 12.74 -8.49
CA MET A 281 -16.37 12.60 -9.83
C MET A 281 -17.13 11.63 -10.71
N SER A 282 -17.52 10.48 -10.17
CA SER A 282 -18.30 9.47 -10.91
C SER A 282 -19.68 10.00 -11.29
N ALA A 283 -20.30 10.77 -10.41
CA ALA A 283 -21.62 11.34 -10.62
C ALA A 283 -21.56 12.54 -11.58
N LEU A 284 -20.49 13.36 -11.53
CA LEU A 284 -20.21 14.38 -12.55
C LEU A 284 -19.94 13.76 -13.92
N TRP A 285 -19.19 12.66 -13.99
CA TRP A 285 -18.99 11.90 -15.23
C TRP A 285 -20.30 11.30 -15.76
N LYS A 286 -21.15 10.79 -14.87
CA LYS A 286 -22.50 10.33 -15.23
C LYS A 286 -23.34 11.47 -15.80
N LEU A 287 -23.26 12.67 -15.23
CA LEU A 287 -23.93 13.86 -15.74
C LEU A 287 -23.45 14.18 -17.16
N VAL A 288 -22.14 14.27 -17.39
CA VAL A 288 -21.54 14.53 -18.73
C VAL A 288 -22.04 13.54 -19.78
N LYS A 289 -22.10 12.24 -19.43
CA LYS A 289 -22.61 11.20 -20.34
C LYS A 289 -24.11 11.31 -20.59
N THR A 290 -24.89 11.70 -19.58
CA THR A 290 -26.35 11.80 -19.70
C THR A 290 -26.76 13.04 -20.51
N THR A 291 -26.02 14.15 -20.37
CA THR A 291 -26.27 15.38 -21.12
C THR A 291 -25.66 15.37 -22.52
N GLY A 292 -24.84 14.37 -22.86
CA GLY A 292 -24.12 14.32 -24.13
C GLY A 292 -23.12 15.47 -24.29
N ALA A 293 -22.56 15.94 -23.17
CA ALA A 293 -21.66 17.09 -23.14
C ALA A 293 -20.25 16.78 -23.70
N GLN A 294 -19.88 15.52 -23.88
CA GLN A 294 -18.62 15.16 -24.50
C GLN A 294 -18.66 15.42 -26.01
N ASP A 295 -17.62 16.05 -26.57
CA ASP A 295 -17.53 16.24 -28.02
C ASP A 295 -17.45 14.89 -28.75
N LYS A 296 -18.11 14.81 -29.91
CA LYS A 296 -18.14 13.61 -30.76
C LYS A 296 -16.87 13.49 -31.60
N GLU A 297 -16.24 14.61 -31.95
CA GLU A 297 -15.01 14.65 -32.75
C GLU A 297 -13.77 14.51 -31.86
N ASP A 298 -13.78 15.15 -30.69
CA ASP A 298 -12.69 15.09 -29.71
C ASP A 298 -13.18 14.67 -28.30
N GLY A 299 -12.96 13.41 -27.95
CA GLY A 299 -13.35 12.87 -26.64
C GLY A 299 -12.63 13.52 -25.45
N THR A 300 -11.61 14.36 -25.67
CA THR A 300 -10.90 15.08 -24.61
C THR A 300 -11.57 16.40 -24.23
N ILE A 301 -12.57 16.86 -25.00
CA ILE A 301 -13.25 18.15 -24.78
C ILE A 301 -14.66 17.91 -24.26
N ILE A 302 -15.04 18.68 -23.23
CA ILE A 302 -16.38 18.71 -22.65
C ILE A 302 -17.00 20.08 -22.92
N LYS A 303 -18.19 20.09 -23.51
CA LYS A 303 -19.02 21.26 -23.76
C LYS A 303 -19.84 21.64 -22.53
N ALA A 304 -20.02 22.93 -22.32
CA ALA A 304 -20.83 23.51 -21.27
C ALA A 304 -22.34 23.34 -21.56
N VAL A 305 -22.88 22.13 -21.40
CA VAL A 305 -24.30 21.81 -21.68
C VAL A 305 -24.96 21.21 -20.44
N GLY A 306 -26.28 21.41 -20.29
CA GLY A 306 -27.06 20.76 -19.23
C GLY A 306 -26.75 21.26 -17.82
N GLY A 307 -26.44 22.56 -17.68
CA GLY A 307 -26.16 23.21 -16.39
C GLY A 307 -24.68 23.22 -16.00
N LEU A 308 -23.81 22.49 -16.71
CA LEU A 308 -22.36 22.54 -16.53
C LEU A 308 -21.78 23.96 -16.69
N GLN A 309 -22.44 24.83 -17.46
CA GLN A 309 -22.10 26.26 -17.60
C GLN A 309 -21.93 26.97 -16.25
N LYS A 310 -22.71 26.58 -15.23
CA LYS A 310 -22.65 27.18 -13.89
C LYS A 310 -21.42 26.74 -13.08
N LEU A 311 -20.79 25.63 -13.47
CA LEU A 311 -19.61 25.08 -12.80
C LEU A 311 -18.31 25.59 -13.42
N LEU A 312 -18.34 25.90 -14.72
CA LEU A 312 -17.18 26.35 -15.47
C LEU A 312 -16.82 27.80 -15.12
N PRO A 313 -15.54 28.18 -15.21
CA PRO A 313 -15.14 29.59 -15.13
C PRO A 313 -15.94 30.44 -16.11
N GLN A 314 -16.34 31.64 -15.66
CA GLN A 314 -17.24 32.51 -16.43
C GLN A 314 -16.69 32.78 -17.85
N GLY A 315 -17.49 32.43 -18.87
CA GLY A 315 -17.16 32.65 -20.28
C GLY A 315 -16.54 31.46 -21.03
N GLN A 316 -16.27 30.33 -20.38
CA GLN A 316 -15.80 29.11 -21.07
C GLN A 316 -16.96 28.22 -21.53
N GLU A 317 -17.06 28.01 -22.85
CA GLU A 317 -18.03 27.09 -23.46
C GLU A 317 -17.53 25.65 -23.55
N THR A 318 -16.21 25.45 -23.48
CA THR A 318 -15.55 24.15 -23.54
C THR A 318 -14.45 24.04 -22.49
N VAL A 319 -14.27 22.85 -21.95
CA VAL A 319 -13.22 22.53 -20.98
C VAL A 319 -12.58 21.17 -21.28
N PRO A 320 -11.26 21.05 -21.14
CA PRO A 320 -10.57 19.76 -21.24
C PRO A 320 -10.97 18.79 -20.13
N PHE A 321 -11.07 17.49 -20.48
CA PHE A 321 -11.46 16.43 -19.55
C PHE A 321 -10.56 16.35 -18.29
N HIS A 322 -9.26 16.66 -18.42
CA HIS A 322 -8.31 16.60 -17.31
C HIS A 322 -8.49 17.70 -16.26
N GLU A 323 -9.14 18.81 -16.60
CA GLU A 323 -9.41 19.92 -15.68
C GLU A 323 -10.68 19.69 -14.84
N LEU A 324 -11.56 18.79 -15.28
CA LEU A 324 -12.84 18.51 -14.61
C LEU A 324 -12.69 18.07 -13.14
N PRO A 325 -11.69 17.26 -12.73
CA PRO A 325 -11.42 16.99 -11.32
C PRO A 325 -11.01 18.23 -10.51
N GLU A 326 -10.28 19.15 -11.11
CA GLU A 326 -9.85 20.39 -10.44
C GLU A 326 -11.05 21.31 -10.22
N ILE A 327 -11.89 21.47 -11.24
CA ILE A 327 -13.14 22.23 -11.16
C ILE A 327 -14.05 21.63 -10.07
N ALA A 328 -14.23 20.31 -10.06
CA ALA A 328 -15.01 19.65 -9.03
C ALA A 328 -14.45 19.94 -7.62
N THR A 329 -13.13 19.91 -7.46
CA THR A 329 -12.46 20.18 -6.17
C THR A 329 -12.73 21.59 -5.65
N ARG A 330 -12.92 22.59 -6.52
CA ARG A 330 -13.28 23.97 -6.11
C ARG A 330 -14.67 24.07 -5.46
N TYR A 331 -15.57 23.12 -5.77
CA TYR A 331 -16.91 23.03 -5.19
C TYR A 331 -17.01 22.00 -4.05
N LEU A 332 -15.87 21.51 -3.53
CA LEU A 332 -15.81 20.63 -2.37
C LEU A 332 -15.31 21.41 -1.15
N ALA A 333 -16.12 21.42 -0.09
CA ALA A 333 -15.76 21.96 1.22
C ALA A 333 -15.65 20.83 2.26
N HIS A 334 -15.05 21.14 3.40
CA HIS A 334 -15.11 20.24 4.56
C HIS A 334 -16.56 20.01 5.01
N PRO A 335 -16.89 18.81 5.51
CA PRO A 335 -18.21 18.51 6.02
C PRO A 335 -18.51 19.36 7.25
N ASP A 336 -19.79 19.71 7.44
CA ASP A 336 -20.20 20.49 8.60
C ASP A 336 -20.03 19.65 9.88
N PRO A 337 -19.53 20.23 10.99
CA PRO A 337 -19.39 19.51 12.24
C PRO A 337 -20.76 19.17 12.86
N VAL A 338 -20.79 18.11 13.65
CA VAL A 338 -21.94 17.78 14.49
C VAL A 338 -21.91 18.70 15.71
N VAL A 339 -22.86 19.63 15.78
CA VAL A 339 -22.95 20.63 16.86
C VAL A 339 -23.98 20.18 17.89
N ILE A 340 -23.53 20.01 19.13
CA ILE A 340 -24.37 19.63 20.27
C ILE A 340 -24.38 20.78 21.28
N PRO A 341 -25.52 21.47 21.46
CA PRO A 341 -25.67 22.45 22.54
C PRO A 341 -25.83 21.72 23.88
N TYR A 342 -25.08 22.16 24.88
CA TYR A 342 -25.11 21.64 26.25
C TYR A 342 -25.07 22.80 27.25
N THR A 343 -25.52 22.57 28.48
CA THR A 343 -25.38 23.55 29.56
C THR A 343 -24.82 22.83 30.76
N ILE A 344 -23.67 23.32 31.23
CA ILE A 344 -23.04 22.80 32.44
C ILE A 344 -23.90 23.24 33.61
N ASP A 345 -24.40 22.25 34.36
CA ASP A 345 -25.22 22.47 35.55
C ASP A 345 -24.41 22.09 36.79
N VAL A 346 -24.04 23.09 37.59
CA VAL A 346 -23.26 22.93 38.84
C VAL A 346 -24.13 22.82 40.09
N SER A 347 -25.46 22.88 39.92
CA SER A 347 -26.41 22.71 41.03
C SER A 347 -26.49 21.27 41.57
N LYS A 348 -25.91 20.31 40.85
CA LYS A 348 -25.90 18.88 41.17
C LYS A 348 -24.48 18.34 41.14
N ASP A 349 -24.22 17.32 41.96
CA ASP A 349 -22.91 16.65 41.99
C ASP A 349 -22.58 16.07 40.62
N TYR A 350 -23.55 15.41 40.00
CA TYR A 350 -23.42 14.74 38.72
C TYR A 350 -24.66 14.97 37.89
N THR A 351 -24.45 15.46 36.67
CA THR A 351 -25.49 15.66 35.67
C THR A 351 -25.13 14.88 34.42
N PHE A 352 -25.98 13.92 34.06
CA PHE A 352 -25.90 13.20 32.80
C PHE A 352 -26.93 13.80 31.84
N HIS A 353 -26.52 14.09 30.59
CA HIS A 353 -27.44 14.65 29.61
C HIS A 353 -28.60 13.68 29.33
N ASN A 354 -29.82 14.20 29.30
CA ASN A 354 -31.04 13.37 29.15
C ASN A 354 -31.18 12.72 27.75
N LYS A 355 -30.42 13.18 26.76
CA LYS A 355 -30.37 12.61 25.40
C LYS A 355 -28.99 12.05 25.09
N CYS A 356 -28.97 10.91 24.42
CA CYS A 356 -27.78 10.37 23.76
C CYS A 356 -27.82 10.77 22.29
N PHE A 357 -26.66 11.09 21.70
CA PHE A 357 -26.58 11.52 20.30
C PHE A 357 -26.03 10.38 19.44
N ASP A 358 -26.85 9.88 18.52
CA ASP A 358 -26.50 8.80 17.59
C ASP A 358 -26.05 9.39 16.25
N ILE A 359 -24.76 9.30 15.97
CA ILE A 359 -24.13 9.85 14.78
C ILE A 359 -23.85 8.71 13.79
N PRO A 360 -24.46 8.69 12.59
CA PRO A 360 -24.16 7.69 11.58
C PRO A 360 -22.75 7.92 11.02
N ILE A 361 -21.90 6.90 11.10
CA ILE A 361 -20.55 6.92 10.57
C ILE A 361 -20.34 5.81 9.54
N GLU A 362 -19.47 6.06 8.56
CA GLU A 362 -19.03 5.05 7.61
C GLU A 362 -17.59 4.67 7.96
N ILE A 363 -17.38 3.38 8.22
CA ILE A 363 -16.07 2.82 8.54
C ILE A 363 -15.64 1.83 7.46
N GLU A 364 -14.34 1.63 7.34
CA GLU A 364 -13.77 0.55 6.53
C GLU A 364 -14.20 -0.81 7.08
N ASP A 365 -14.59 -1.71 6.19
CA ASP A 365 -15.00 -3.06 6.55
C ASP A 365 -13.86 -3.83 7.26
N PRO A 366 -14.06 -4.31 8.49
CA PRO A 366 -13.08 -5.17 9.17
C PRO A 366 -12.68 -6.43 8.36
N LEU A 367 -13.53 -6.90 7.45
CA LEU A 367 -13.22 -8.01 6.54
C LEU A 367 -12.03 -7.69 5.63
N LYS A 368 -11.78 -6.42 5.32
CA LYS A 368 -10.65 -6.01 4.47
C LYS A 368 -9.30 -6.36 5.09
N SER A 369 -9.14 -6.16 6.41
CA SER A 369 -7.93 -6.57 7.13
C SER A 369 -7.75 -8.10 7.11
N LYS A 370 -8.85 -8.86 7.25
CA LYS A 370 -8.80 -10.33 7.13
C LYS A 370 -8.43 -10.78 5.72
N MET A 371 -9.01 -10.17 4.68
CA MET A 371 -8.68 -10.45 3.29
C MET A 371 -7.22 -10.14 2.97
N ALA A 372 -6.70 -9.01 3.47
CA ALA A 372 -5.29 -8.66 3.33
C ALA A 372 -4.38 -9.67 4.04
N SER A 373 -4.75 -10.12 5.24
CA SER A 373 -4.02 -11.16 5.96
C SER A 373 -4.04 -12.51 5.24
N MET A 374 -5.15 -12.89 4.60
CA MET A 374 -5.25 -14.11 3.80
C MET A 374 -4.37 -14.04 2.55
N ILE A 375 -4.28 -12.89 1.88
CA ILE A 375 -3.33 -12.73 0.76
C ILE A 375 -1.89 -12.82 1.26
N GLY A 376 -1.59 -12.19 2.40
CA GLY A 376 -0.26 -12.24 3.00
C GLY A 376 0.17 -13.66 3.41
N SER A 377 -0.75 -14.53 3.80
CA SER A 377 -0.40 -15.92 4.13
C SER A 377 0.05 -16.74 2.91
N PHE A 378 -0.51 -16.48 1.71
CA PHE A 378 -0.05 -17.12 0.47
C PHE A 378 1.40 -16.77 0.10
N GLU A 379 1.88 -15.59 0.49
CA GLU A 379 3.25 -15.13 0.24
C GLU A 379 4.18 -15.40 1.44
N GLY A 380 3.62 -15.96 2.51
CA GLY A 380 4.31 -16.28 3.73
C GLY A 380 5.05 -17.64 3.68
N PRO A 381 5.27 -18.29 4.84
CA PRO A 381 6.05 -19.51 4.93
C PRO A 381 5.44 -20.68 4.14
N GLU A 382 4.11 -20.77 4.07
CA GLU A 382 3.40 -21.81 3.32
C GLU A 382 3.70 -21.74 1.81
N GLY A 383 3.73 -20.53 1.25
CA GLY A 383 4.10 -20.32 -0.16
C GLY A 383 5.55 -20.73 -0.45
N GLN A 384 6.48 -20.46 0.47
CA GLN A 384 7.88 -20.88 0.33
C GLN A 384 8.05 -22.40 0.44
N GLU A 385 7.25 -23.07 1.26
CA GLU A 385 7.25 -24.52 1.37
C GLU A 385 6.77 -25.18 0.07
N ILE A 386 5.70 -24.64 -0.55
CA ILE A 386 5.21 -25.11 -1.85
C ILE A 386 6.31 -25.00 -2.91
N VAL A 387 7.02 -23.88 -2.99
CA VAL A 387 8.12 -23.70 -3.95
C VAL A 387 9.22 -24.76 -3.76
N LYS A 388 9.58 -25.08 -2.50
CA LYS A 388 10.57 -26.13 -2.22
C LYS A 388 10.10 -27.53 -2.64
N LEU A 389 8.81 -27.81 -2.45
CA LEU A 389 8.21 -29.08 -2.88
C LEU A 389 8.18 -29.19 -4.41
N GLU A 390 7.83 -28.10 -5.10
CA GLU A 390 7.89 -28.03 -6.57
C GLU A 390 9.30 -28.29 -7.11
N ASP A 391 10.32 -27.65 -6.52
CA ASP A 391 11.72 -27.88 -6.90
C ASP A 391 12.12 -29.35 -6.69
N LYS A 392 11.66 -29.97 -5.60
CA LYS A 392 11.93 -31.38 -5.34
C LYS A 392 11.24 -32.31 -6.34
N VAL A 393 10.01 -31.98 -6.74
CA VAL A 393 9.28 -32.71 -7.80
C VAL A 393 10.03 -32.61 -9.12
N ALA A 394 10.54 -31.42 -9.47
CA ALA A 394 11.33 -31.23 -10.70
C ALA A 394 12.64 -32.05 -10.68
N GLU A 395 13.36 -32.07 -9.56
CA GLU A 395 14.56 -32.88 -9.37
C GLU A 395 14.27 -34.38 -9.56
N LEU A 396 13.22 -34.88 -8.91
CA LEU A 396 12.81 -36.29 -9.02
C LEU A 396 12.35 -36.65 -10.43
N ALA A 397 11.67 -35.74 -11.14
CA ALA A 397 11.26 -35.94 -12.52
C ALA A 397 12.45 -36.02 -13.47
N PHE A 398 13.49 -35.21 -13.26
CA PHE A 398 14.74 -35.30 -14.02
C PHE A 398 15.46 -36.63 -13.77
N PHE A 399 15.58 -37.02 -12.50
CA PHE A 399 16.18 -38.29 -12.12
C PHE A 399 15.45 -39.50 -12.73
N ALA A 400 14.12 -39.47 -12.73
CA ALA A 400 13.29 -40.50 -13.36
C ALA A 400 13.53 -40.60 -14.88
N LYS A 401 13.72 -39.46 -15.56
CA LYS A 401 14.08 -39.43 -16.99
C LYS A 401 15.46 -40.05 -17.25
N GLU A 402 16.46 -39.74 -16.42
CA GLU A 402 17.80 -40.31 -16.54
C GLU A 402 17.78 -41.84 -16.37
N LEU A 403 17.04 -42.33 -15.37
CA LEU A 403 16.84 -43.76 -15.14
C LEU A 403 16.14 -44.43 -16.33
N LYS A 404 15.14 -43.78 -16.92
CA LYS A 404 14.49 -44.27 -18.14
C LYS A 404 15.49 -44.43 -19.29
N GLN A 405 16.29 -43.40 -19.55
CA GLN A 405 17.30 -43.43 -20.61
C GLN A 405 18.30 -44.56 -20.40
N LYS A 406 18.77 -44.76 -19.16
CA LYS A 406 19.65 -45.88 -18.79
C LYS A 406 18.97 -47.23 -19.02
N LYS A 407 17.71 -47.37 -18.63
CA LYS A 407 16.93 -48.60 -18.86
C LYS A 407 16.77 -48.87 -20.36
N ASP A 408 16.28 -47.90 -21.13
CA ASP A 408 16.05 -48.03 -22.57
C ASP A 408 17.36 -48.35 -23.33
N PHE A 409 18.48 -47.77 -22.88
CA PHE A 409 19.83 -48.09 -23.38
C PHE A 409 20.19 -49.56 -23.14
N LEU A 410 20.03 -50.05 -21.90
CA LEU A 410 20.34 -51.44 -21.56
C LEU A 410 19.37 -52.42 -22.25
N GLU A 411 18.10 -52.05 -22.40
CA GLU A 411 17.07 -52.85 -23.05
C GLU A 411 17.33 -52.99 -24.56
N SER A 412 17.72 -51.89 -25.24
CA SER A 412 18.12 -51.93 -26.65
C SER A 412 19.43 -52.70 -26.89
N PHE A 413 20.40 -52.60 -25.97
CA PHE A 413 21.59 -53.46 -25.99
C PHE A 413 21.24 -54.94 -25.82
N ALA A 414 20.37 -55.28 -24.87
CA ALA A 414 19.95 -56.66 -24.61
C ALA A 414 19.13 -57.25 -25.77
N ALA A 415 18.33 -56.43 -26.47
CA ALA A 415 17.51 -56.87 -27.59
C ALA A 415 18.33 -57.25 -28.84
N ASN A 416 19.33 -56.43 -29.20
CA ASN A 416 20.24 -56.75 -30.31
C ASN A 416 21.63 -56.10 -30.09
N PRO A 417 22.57 -56.82 -29.44
CA PRO A 417 23.84 -56.23 -29.04
C PRO A 417 24.72 -55.85 -30.23
N GLN A 418 24.70 -56.63 -31.32
CA GLN A 418 25.55 -56.37 -32.48
C GLN A 418 25.13 -55.09 -33.24
N ALA A 419 23.84 -54.95 -33.54
CA ALA A 419 23.33 -53.75 -34.19
C ALA A 419 23.46 -52.51 -33.29
N PHE A 420 23.21 -52.68 -31.98
CA PHE A 420 23.36 -51.62 -31.00
C PHE A 420 24.80 -51.09 -30.92
N ILE A 421 25.80 -51.96 -30.78
CA ILE A 421 27.21 -51.55 -30.67
C ILE A 421 27.63 -50.78 -31.92
N ASN A 422 27.28 -51.25 -33.12
CA ASN A 422 27.62 -50.57 -34.37
C ASN A 422 26.99 -49.16 -34.45
N ASN A 423 25.70 -49.05 -34.11
CA ASN A 423 25.00 -47.77 -34.09
C ASN A 423 25.55 -46.83 -33.00
N TRP A 424 25.89 -47.38 -31.83
CA TRP A 424 26.45 -46.63 -30.72
C TRP A 424 27.84 -46.09 -31.04
N LEU A 425 28.72 -46.92 -31.62
CA LEU A 425 30.05 -46.50 -32.08
C LEU A 425 29.94 -45.41 -33.14
N ALA A 426 29.03 -45.56 -34.11
CA ALA A 426 28.78 -44.53 -35.12
C ALA A 426 28.23 -43.22 -34.52
N ALA A 427 27.37 -43.30 -33.50
CA ALA A 427 26.83 -42.14 -32.81
C ALA A 427 27.90 -41.43 -31.96
N GLN A 428 28.72 -42.17 -31.22
CA GLN A 428 29.82 -41.63 -30.42
C GLN A 428 30.92 -41.01 -31.30
N ALA A 429 31.23 -41.62 -32.45
CA ALA A 429 32.15 -41.02 -33.41
C ALA A 429 31.64 -39.66 -33.91
N ARG A 430 30.34 -39.55 -34.24
CA ARG A 430 29.72 -38.27 -34.64
C ARG A 430 29.73 -37.23 -33.53
N ASP A 431 29.43 -37.63 -32.29
CA ASP A 431 29.38 -36.72 -31.14
C ASP A 431 30.78 -36.21 -30.79
N LEU A 432 31.79 -37.08 -30.88
CA LEU A 432 33.19 -36.74 -30.71
C LEU A 432 33.70 -35.82 -31.83
N ASP A 433 33.33 -36.08 -33.09
CA ASP A 433 33.59 -35.19 -34.23
C ASP A 433 33.01 -33.78 -33.96
N GLN A 434 31.79 -33.72 -33.42
CA GLN A 434 31.10 -32.48 -33.09
C GLN A 434 31.73 -31.74 -31.90
N MET A 435 32.09 -32.44 -30.83
CA MET A 435 32.62 -31.86 -29.59
C MET A 435 34.07 -31.37 -29.74
N LEU A 436 34.91 -32.13 -30.45
CA LEU A 436 36.29 -31.73 -30.70
C LEU A 436 36.40 -30.65 -31.78
N GLY A 437 35.27 -30.27 -32.39
CA GLY A 437 35.25 -29.36 -33.53
C GLY A 437 36.12 -29.88 -34.67
N TYR A 438 36.32 -31.20 -34.76
CA TYR A 438 37.09 -31.84 -35.82
C TYR A 438 36.32 -31.72 -37.14
N GLN A 439 36.40 -30.53 -37.72
CA GLN A 439 36.52 -30.34 -39.16
C GLN A 439 37.89 -30.91 -39.56
N ILE A 440 38.00 -32.24 -39.72
CA ILE A 440 39.13 -32.77 -40.46
C ILE A 440 38.92 -32.34 -41.91
N GLY A 441 39.81 -31.43 -42.34
CA GLY A 441 39.69 -30.60 -43.54
C GLY A 441 39.09 -29.23 -43.23
N GLN A 442 39.87 -28.16 -43.41
CA GLN A 442 39.50 -26.75 -43.19
C GLN A 442 38.02 -26.42 -43.43
N ALA A 443 37.47 -25.55 -42.56
CA ALA A 443 36.18 -24.90 -42.75
C ALA A 443 36.13 -24.16 -44.08
N VAL A 444 35.60 -24.81 -45.13
CA VAL A 444 35.07 -24.10 -46.29
C VAL A 444 33.60 -23.82 -46.00
N VAL A 445 33.18 -22.62 -46.36
CA VAL A 445 31.93 -21.94 -45.97
C VAL A 445 30.64 -22.71 -46.33
N ASN A 446 30.70 -23.81 -47.09
CA ASN A 446 29.54 -24.63 -47.45
C ASN A 446 29.90 -26.10 -47.76
N GLY A 447 29.96 -27.00 -46.76
CA GLY A 447 30.05 -28.44 -47.05
C GLY A 447 30.68 -29.27 -45.94
N GLY A 448 29.99 -30.32 -45.48
CA GLY A 448 30.32 -31.12 -44.31
C GLY A 448 31.70 -31.78 -44.31
N SER A 449 32.23 -32.01 -43.11
CA SER A 449 33.45 -32.78 -42.89
C SER A 449 33.24 -34.22 -43.37
N VAL A 450 34.00 -34.62 -44.39
CA VAL A 450 34.04 -36.00 -44.89
C VAL A 450 35.03 -36.77 -44.04
N ARG A 451 34.64 -37.96 -43.54
CA ARG A 451 35.55 -38.80 -42.75
C ARG A 451 36.74 -39.22 -43.60
N GLU A 452 37.92 -39.32 -42.98
CA GLU A 452 39.15 -39.76 -43.67
C GLU A 452 38.97 -41.12 -44.36
N GLU A 453 38.21 -42.03 -43.74
CA GLU A 453 37.92 -43.34 -44.31
C GLU A 453 36.99 -43.28 -45.52
N ASP A 454 36.10 -42.28 -45.59
CA ASP A 454 35.22 -42.09 -46.75
C ASP A 454 36.00 -41.44 -47.92
N LEU A 455 37.00 -40.61 -47.64
CA LEU A 455 37.94 -40.06 -48.65
C LEU A 455 38.85 -41.12 -49.28
N ARG A 456 39.00 -42.29 -48.66
CA ARG A 456 39.74 -43.43 -49.23
C ARG A 456 38.90 -44.28 -50.17
N ARG A 457 37.59 -44.07 -50.23
CA ARG A 457 36.67 -44.84 -51.08
C ARG A 457 36.46 -44.12 -52.41
N SER A 458 36.66 -44.84 -53.51
CA SER A 458 36.46 -44.33 -54.87
C SER A 458 35.04 -43.82 -55.11
N ASP A 459 34.05 -44.42 -54.46
CA ASP A 459 32.63 -44.14 -54.66
C ASP A 459 32.28 -42.69 -54.31
N LEU A 460 32.98 -42.10 -53.34
CA LEU A 460 32.79 -40.71 -52.95
C LEU A 460 33.10 -39.74 -54.12
N PHE A 461 34.11 -40.08 -54.94
CA PHE A 461 34.55 -39.28 -56.08
C PHE A 461 33.73 -39.51 -57.36
N THR A 462 32.69 -40.35 -57.29
CA THR A 462 31.73 -40.55 -58.40
C THR A 462 30.42 -39.79 -58.20
N MET A 463 30.31 -39.03 -57.10
CA MET A 463 29.10 -38.30 -56.77
C MET A 463 28.91 -37.04 -57.63
N PRO A 464 27.65 -36.59 -57.84
CA PRO A 464 27.35 -35.45 -58.71
C PRO A 464 28.00 -34.12 -58.30
N TRP A 465 28.34 -33.93 -57.02
CA TRP A 465 29.01 -32.72 -56.54
C TRP A 465 30.47 -32.61 -56.97
N VAL A 466 31.08 -33.71 -57.43
CA VAL A 466 32.50 -33.77 -57.78
C VAL A 466 32.78 -32.94 -59.03
N ASP A 467 31.91 -32.99 -60.04
CA ASP A 467 32.07 -32.22 -61.27
C ASP A 467 32.01 -30.71 -61.02
N GLU A 468 31.09 -30.29 -60.15
CA GLU A 468 30.97 -28.90 -59.71
C GLU A 468 32.20 -28.49 -58.87
N ALA A 469 32.66 -29.34 -57.96
CA ALA A 469 33.84 -29.08 -57.14
C ALA A 469 35.13 -28.97 -57.96
N ILE A 470 35.33 -29.82 -58.98
CA ILE A 470 36.45 -29.73 -59.91
C ILE A 470 36.40 -28.41 -60.68
N THR A 471 35.23 -28.02 -61.16
CA THR A 471 35.04 -26.77 -61.91
C THR A 471 35.39 -25.54 -61.05
N VAL A 472 34.89 -25.52 -59.80
CA VAL A 472 35.20 -24.46 -58.84
C VAL A 472 36.70 -24.45 -58.50
N HIS A 473 37.31 -25.63 -58.27
CA HIS A 473 38.73 -25.74 -57.96
C HIS A 473 39.63 -25.24 -59.10
N GLU A 474 39.36 -25.66 -60.35
CA GLU A 474 40.11 -25.23 -61.52
C GLU A 474 39.94 -23.72 -61.76
N SER A 475 38.72 -23.18 -61.56
CA SER A 475 38.49 -21.73 -61.65
C SER A 475 39.32 -20.95 -60.62
N ALA A 476 39.41 -21.45 -59.39
CA ALA A 476 40.20 -20.86 -58.33
C ALA A 476 41.72 -20.98 -58.59
N ARG A 477 42.18 -22.10 -59.17
CA ARG A 477 43.59 -22.28 -59.58
C ARG A 477 43.97 -21.28 -60.66
N MET A 478 43.14 -21.14 -61.69
CA MET A 478 43.33 -20.18 -62.78
C MET A 478 43.35 -18.73 -62.27
N GLU A 479 42.44 -18.38 -61.35
CA GLU A 479 42.41 -17.08 -60.66
C GLU A 479 43.70 -16.82 -59.86
N HIS A 480 44.21 -17.83 -59.17
CA HIS A 480 45.45 -17.74 -58.40
C HIS A 480 46.68 -17.61 -59.29
N GLU A 481 46.77 -18.37 -60.37
CA GLU A 481 47.84 -18.26 -61.39
C GLU A 481 47.83 -16.88 -62.03
N ARG A 482 46.64 -16.36 -62.38
CA ARG A 482 46.48 -14.99 -62.89
C ARG A 482 46.94 -13.93 -61.88
N ARG A 483 46.59 -14.10 -60.60
CA ARG A 483 47.07 -13.22 -59.51
C ARG A 483 48.59 -13.29 -59.33
N ALA A 484 49.18 -14.48 -59.43
CA ALA A 484 50.63 -14.67 -59.32
C ALA A 484 51.38 -14.04 -60.51
N GLN A 485 50.84 -14.15 -61.72
CA GLN A 485 51.37 -13.49 -62.92
C GLN A 485 51.23 -11.95 -62.85
N ALA A 486 50.13 -11.45 -62.28
CA ALA A 486 49.96 -10.01 -62.03
C ALA A 486 50.95 -9.49 -60.95
N ALA A 487 51.21 -10.28 -59.91
CA ALA A 487 52.19 -9.95 -58.87
C ALA A 487 53.64 -9.97 -59.39
N SER A 488 53.99 -10.87 -60.34
CA SER A 488 55.31 -10.87 -60.97
C SER A 488 55.55 -9.68 -61.91
N HIS A 489 54.50 -9.19 -62.57
CA HIS A 489 54.56 -7.99 -63.42
C HIS A 489 54.57 -6.68 -62.61
N GLY A 490 54.06 -6.68 -61.39
CA GLY A 490 54.10 -5.52 -60.48
C GLY A 490 55.48 -5.23 -59.87
N ASN A 491 56.40 -6.20 -59.89
CA ASN A 491 57.75 -6.07 -59.31
C ASN A 491 58.83 -5.65 -60.34
N MET A 492 58.45 -5.40 -61.61
CA MET A 492 59.30 -4.83 -62.66
C MET A 492 58.83 -3.42 -63.08
N ARG A 493 58.52 -2.57 -62.10
CA ARG A 493 58.39 -1.12 -62.32
C ARG A 493 59.08 -0.33 -61.23
#